data_AF-A0A9X4KH44-F1
#
_entry.id   AF-A0A9X4KH44-F1
#
_cell.length_a   1.000
_cell.length_b   1.000
_cell.length_c   1.000
_cell.angle_alpha   90.00
_cell.angle_beta   90.00
_cell.angle_gamma   90.00
#
_symmetry.space_group_name_H-M   'P 1'
#
loop_
_entity.id
_entity.type
_entity.pdbx_description
1 polymer ?
#
loop_
_entity_poly.entity_id
_entity_poly.type
_entity_poly.pdbx_seq_one_letter_code
_entity_poly.pdbx_strand_id
1 'polypeptide(L)'
;MRQDRPGWVLRSMGCWHLYGEVRLDLTGAVPEENATNVVLQGIVGDIEIVVPEDYGVQVEANVLLGQVTVDGQGDGGMMRRMSWSSPGLVSQDQQIKLQFNYIVGNIRIRPI
;
A
#
# COMPACT_ATOMS: atom_id res chain seq x y z
N MET A 1 -26.87 5.89 -7.55
CA MET A 1 -25.88 6.74 -8.24
C MET A 1 -24.53 6.06 -8.09
N ARG A 2 -24.02 5.42 -9.16
CA ARG A 2 -22.68 4.84 -9.18
C ARG A 2 -21.74 5.99 -9.57
N GLN A 3 -20.93 6.45 -8.63
CA GLN A 3 -20.01 7.55 -8.88
C GLN A 3 -18.80 6.96 -9.60
N ASP A 4 -18.81 6.98 -10.94
CA ASP A 4 -17.64 6.72 -11.77
C ASP A 4 -16.60 7.80 -11.43
N ARG A 5 -15.73 7.53 -10.45
CA ARG A 5 -14.51 8.29 -10.29
C ARG A 5 -13.66 7.99 -11.53
N PRO A 6 -13.13 8.99 -12.25
CA PRO A 6 -12.22 8.73 -13.35
C PRO A 6 -11.07 7.90 -12.77
N GLY A 7 -10.92 6.67 -13.27
CA GLY A 7 -9.87 5.77 -12.83
C GLY A 7 -8.53 6.47 -12.99
N TRP A 8 -7.68 6.41 -11.97
CA TRP A 8 -6.36 7.02 -12.03
C TRP A 8 -5.36 5.98 -12.49
N VAL A 9 -4.40 6.40 -13.31
CA VAL A 9 -3.41 5.47 -13.85
C VAL A 9 -2.35 5.23 -12.80
N LEU A 10 -2.26 3.99 -12.32
CA LEU A 10 -1.21 3.57 -11.39
C LEU A 10 0.04 3.26 -12.19
N ARG A 11 1.11 4.01 -11.93
CA ARG A 11 2.43 3.84 -12.53
C ARG A 11 3.44 3.47 -11.48
N SER A 12 4.46 2.75 -11.91
CA SER A 12 5.62 2.48 -11.08
C SER A 12 6.26 3.80 -10.64
N MET A 13 6.39 4.02 -9.33
CA MET A 13 6.89 5.27 -8.77
C MET A 13 7.68 5.05 -7.48
N GLY A 14 8.70 5.88 -7.28
CA GLY A 14 9.49 5.91 -6.06
C GLY A 14 9.45 7.31 -5.44
N CYS A 15 9.16 7.41 -4.15
CA CYS A 15 9.12 8.70 -3.48
C CYS A 15 9.79 8.65 -2.11
N TRP A 16 10.63 9.65 -1.84
CA TRP A 16 11.32 9.81 -0.56
C TRP A 16 10.94 11.14 0.08
N HIS A 17 10.54 11.12 1.35
CA HIS A 17 10.17 12.32 2.09
C HIS A 17 10.63 12.28 3.54
N LEU A 18 10.94 13.44 4.09
CA LEU A 18 11.27 13.56 5.52
C LEU A 18 10.02 13.38 6.40
N TYR A 19 8.92 14.02 6.02
CA TYR A 19 7.61 13.94 6.66
C TYR A 19 6.51 13.99 5.60
N GLY A 20 5.40 13.27 5.81
CA GLY A 20 4.25 13.34 4.91
C GLY A 20 3.17 12.32 5.23
N GLU A 21 1.96 12.59 4.74
CA GLU A 21 0.85 11.64 4.75
C GLU A 21 0.67 11.07 3.34
N VAL A 22 0.49 9.76 3.25
CA VAL A 22 0.26 9.05 2.00
C VAL A 22 -1.10 8.38 2.08
N ARG A 23 -1.99 8.71 1.14
CA ARG A 23 -3.25 7.99 0.95
C ARG A 23 -3.26 7.37 -0.43
N LEU A 24 -3.34 6.04 -0.46
CA LEU A 24 -3.35 5.25 -1.68
C LEU A 24 -4.68 4.50 -1.78
N ASP A 25 -5.53 4.91 -2.71
CA ASP A 25 -6.83 4.28 -2.96
C ASP A 25 -6.77 3.50 -4.28
N LEU A 26 -6.64 2.17 -4.19
CA LEU A 26 -6.54 1.31 -5.36
C LEU A 26 -7.91 0.96 -5.98
N THR A 27 -9.03 1.37 -5.36
CA THR A 27 -10.38 1.01 -5.84
C THR A 27 -10.73 1.56 -7.22
N GLY A 28 -10.08 2.64 -7.62
CA GLY A 28 -10.17 3.21 -8.97
C GLY A 28 -8.82 3.25 -9.68
N ALA A 29 -7.82 2.50 -9.20
CA ALA A 29 -6.52 2.44 -9.85
C ALA A 29 -6.61 1.54 -11.08
N VAL A 30 -6.20 2.05 -12.23
CA VAL A 30 -6.00 1.25 -13.45
C VAL A 30 -4.51 1.06 -13.64
N PRO A 31 -3.94 -0.13 -13.38
CA PRO A 31 -2.54 -0.40 -13.64
C PRO A 31 -2.24 -0.23 -15.14
N GLU A 32 -1.24 0.59 -15.48
CA GLU A 32 -0.80 0.71 -16.87
C GLU A 32 0.06 -0.46 -17.32
N GLU A 33 0.74 -1.08 -16.36
CA GLU A 33 1.68 -2.18 -16.54
C GLU A 33 1.14 -3.44 -15.87
N ASN A 34 1.44 -4.62 -16.43
CA ASN A 34 1.12 -5.91 -15.80
C ASN A 34 1.80 -6.07 -14.42
N ALA A 35 2.90 -5.35 -14.19
CA ALA A 35 3.60 -5.31 -12.92
C ALA A 35 3.91 -3.85 -12.55
N THR A 36 3.25 -3.33 -11.51
CA THR A 36 3.47 -1.96 -11.04
C THR A 36 4.18 -1.98 -9.70
N ASN A 37 5.27 -1.21 -9.54
CA ASN A 37 6.00 -1.12 -8.28
C ASN A 37 5.97 0.30 -7.69
N VAL A 38 5.44 0.44 -6.48
CA VAL A 38 5.40 1.69 -5.73
C VAL A 38 6.30 1.58 -4.51
N VAL A 39 7.31 2.44 -4.42
CA VAL A 39 8.26 2.46 -3.32
C VAL A 39 8.16 3.79 -2.60
N LEU A 40 7.76 3.77 -1.33
CA LEU A 40 7.70 4.94 -0.48
C LEU A 40 8.68 4.82 0.67
N GLN A 41 9.51 5.84 0.83
CA GLN A 41 10.54 5.88 1.85
C GLN A 41 10.46 7.19 2.62
N GLY A 42 10.67 7.13 3.93
CA GLY A 42 10.73 8.36 4.69
C GLY A 42 11.13 8.19 6.14
N ILE A 43 11.18 9.31 6.86
CA ILE A 43 11.46 9.29 8.30
C ILE A 43 10.17 9.24 9.08
N VAL A 44 9.26 10.21 8.90
CA VAL A 44 7.97 10.25 9.60
C VAL A 44 6.82 10.17 8.60
N GLY A 45 5.85 9.27 8.80
CA GLY A 45 4.67 9.27 7.93
C GLY A 45 3.49 8.47 8.43
N ASP A 46 2.31 8.87 7.98
CA ASP A 46 1.08 8.10 8.10
C ASP A 46 0.67 7.62 6.71
N ILE A 47 0.48 6.32 6.57
CA ILE A 47 0.21 5.67 5.28
C ILE A 47 -1.10 4.90 5.40
N GLU A 48 -2.07 5.28 4.58
CA GLU A 48 -3.36 4.60 4.47
C GLU A 48 -3.55 4.05 3.07
N ILE A 49 -3.77 2.74 2.96
CA ILE A 49 -3.93 2.03 1.71
C ILE A 49 -5.28 1.32 1.70
N VAL A 50 -6.03 1.49 0.61
CA VAL A 50 -7.25 0.73 0.32
C VAL A 50 -6.95 -0.21 -0.84
N VAL A 51 -7.17 -1.50 -0.64
CA VAL A 51 -6.87 -2.56 -1.60
C VAL A 51 -8.18 -3.25 -2.00
N PRO A 52 -8.58 -3.23 -3.29
CA PRO A 52 -9.73 -4.01 -3.76
C PRO A 52 -9.36 -5.48 -3.96
N GLU A 53 -10.34 -6.38 -3.85
CA GLU A 53 -10.20 -7.82 -4.14
C GLU A 53 -9.86 -8.14 -5.61
N ASP A 54 -10.15 -7.22 -6.53
CA ASP A 54 -10.00 -7.44 -7.98
C ASP A 54 -8.52 -7.44 -8.46
N TYR A 55 -7.57 -6.92 -7.67
CA TYR A 55 -6.16 -6.81 -8.05
C TYR A 55 -5.24 -7.70 -7.20
N GLY A 56 -4.20 -8.24 -7.84
CA GLY A 56 -3.11 -8.93 -7.15
C GLY A 56 -2.18 -7.90 -6.49
N VAL A 57 -2.33 -7.65 -5.20
CA VAL A 57 -1.55 -6.64 -4.47
C VAL A 57 -0.64 -7.32 -3.46
N GLN A 58 0.66 -7.03 -3.53
CA GLN A 58 1.64 -7.40 -2.53
C GLN A 58 2.10 -6.15 -1.79
N VAL A 59 2.00 -6.16 -0.47
CA VAL A 59 2.44 -5.07 0.40
C VAL A 59 3.57 -5.54 1.30
N GLU A 60 4.70 -4.86 1.21
CA GLU A 60 5.84 -4.99 2.12
C GLU A 60 6.00 -3.68 2.86
N ALA A 61 5.79 -3.66 4.17
CA ALA A 61 6.00 -2.45 4.95
C ALA A 61 7.00 -2.71 6.09
N ASN A 62 7.95 -1.78 6.23
CA ASN A 62 8.98 -1.78 7.25
C ASN A 62 8.89 -0.45 8.01
N VAL A 63 8.66 -0.53 9.32
CA VAL A 63 8.58 0.61 10.23
C VAL A 63 9.45 0.36 11.44
N LEU A 64 10.37 1.27 11.76
CA LEU A 64 11.23 1.10 12.94
C LEU A 64 10.47 1.37 14.26
N LEU A 65 9.57 2.35 14.28
CA LEU A 65 8.78 2.74 15.44
C LEU A 65 7.36 3.11 15.02
N GLY A 66 6.36 2.41 15.54
CA GLY A 66 4.96 2.74 15.27
C GLY A 66 4.08 1.51 15.18
N GLN A 67 3.01 1.61 14.40
CA GLN A 67 2.01 0.56 14.29
C GLN A 67 1.70 0.25 12.83
N VAL A 68 1.61 -1.04 12.52
CA VAL A 68 1.06 -1.46 11.24
C VAL A 68 -0.14 -2.35 11.45
N THR A 69 -1.23 -1.99 10.78
CA THR A 69 -2.54 -2.62 10.89
C THR A 69 -3.00 -3.08 9.52
N VAL A 70 -3.39 -4.36 9.42
CA VAL A 70 -3.95 -4.95 8.21
C VAL A 70 -5.30 -5.54 8.57
N ASP A 71 -6.35 -5.11 7.88
CA ASP A 71 -7.71 -5.62 8.10
C ASP A 71 -8.16 -5.58 9.57
N GLY A 72 -7.81 -4.50 10.27
CA GLY A 72 -8.07 -4.33 11.70
C GLY A 72 -7.19 -5.17 12.64
N GLN A 73 -6.42 -6.14 12.12
CA GLN A 73 -5.39 -6.85 12.86
C GLN A 73 -4.09 -6.06 12.77
N GLY A 74 -3.77 -5.37 13.85
CA GLY A 74 -2.58 -4.54 13.93
C GLY A 74 -1.65 -4.98 15.03
N ASP A 75 -0.36 -4.86 14.73
CA ASP A 75 0.69 -5.22 15.66
C ASP A 75 1.65 -4.01 15.78
N GLY A 76 1.74 -3.46 16.99
CA GLY A 76 2.46 -2.21 17.29
C GLY A 76 3.74 -2.45 18.10
N GLY A 77 4.80 -1.67 17.88
CA GLY A 77 6.06 -1.84 18.62
C GLY A 77 7.30 -1.32 17.91
N MET A 78 8.47 -1.85 18.30
CA MET A 78 9.76 -1.56 17.65
C MET A 78 10.04 -2.56 16.52
N MET A 79 10.59 -2.07 15.42
CA MET A 79 11.13 -2.82 14.28
C MET A 79 10.13 -3.78 13.62
N ARG A 80 9.03 -3.20 13.14
CA ARG A 80 7.94 -3.89 12.46
C ARG A 80 8.27 -4.11 10.98
N ARG A 81 8.33 -5.37 10.57
CA ARG A 81 8.27 -5.78 9.17
C ARG A 81 7.02 -6.61 8.97
N MET A 82 6.21 -6.29 7.97
CA MET A 82 5.10 -7.13 7.55
C MET A 82 5.09 -7.25 6.04
N SER A 83 4.67 -8.42 5.60
CA SER A 83 4.40 -8.72 4.22
C SER A 83 2.98 -9.26 4.17
N TRP A 84 2.13 -8.60 3.40
CA TRP A 84 0.75 -9.01 3.16
C TRP A 84 0.54 -9.13 1.66
N SER A 85 -0.36 -10.00 1.24
CA SER A 85 -0.70 -10.18 -0.16
C SER A 85 -2.18 -10.43 -0.29
N SER A 86 -2.80 -9.89 -1.34
CA SER A 86 -4.21 -10.13 -1.60
C SER A 86 -4.47 -11.59 -1.95
N PRO A 87 -5.63 -12.15 -1.56
CA PRO A 87 -6.06 -13.46 -2.03
C PRO A 87 -6.12 -13.47 -3.56
N GLY A 88 -5.52 -14.47 -4.20
CA GLY A 88 -5.54 -14.57 -5.66
C GLY A 88 -4.43 -13.82 -6.40
N LEU A 89 -3.41 -13.29 -5.70
CA LEU A 89 -2.22 -12.67 -6.32
C LEU A 89 -1.63 -13.47 -7.49
N VAL A 90 -1.63 -14.81 -7.41
CA VAL A 90 -1.06 -15.70 -8.43
C VAL A 90 -1.97 -15.84 -9.67
N SER A 91 -3.26 -15.58 -9.52
CA SER A 91 -4.28 -15.77 -10.56
C SER A 91 -4.62 -14.49 -11.32
N GLN A 92 -4.10 -13.34 -10.87
CA GLN A 92 -4.35 -12.04 -11.47
C GLN A 92 -3.24 -11.65 -12.45
N ASP A 93 -3.62 -11.24 -13.66
CA ASP A 93 -2.68 -10.76 -14.70
C ASP A 93 -2.00 -9.45 -14.30
N GLN A 94 -2.62 -8.67 -13.40
CA GLN A 94 -2.12 -7.40 -12.91
C GLN A 94 -1.63 -7.54 -11.48
N GLN A 95 -0.33 -7.29 -11.30
CA GLN A 95 0.35 -7.37 -10.01
C GLN A 95 0.85 -5.99 -9.58
N ILE A 96 0.50 -5.59 -8.36
CA ILE A 96 0.93 -4.34 -7.76
C ILE A 96 1.80 -4.67 -6.55
N LYS A 97 3.04 -4.21 -6.57
CA LYS A 97 3.96 -4.31 -5.45
C LYS A 97 4.08 -2.96 -4.76
N LEU A 98 3.76 -2.91 -3.48
CA LEU A 98 3.87 -1.73 -2.63
C LEU A 98 4.96 -1.97 -1.58
N GLN A 99 5.97 -1.11 -1.55
CA GLN A 99 7.08 -1.18 -0.60
C GLN A 99 7.14 0.09 0.23
N PHE A 100 7.02 -0.02 1.55
CA PHE A 100 7.10 1.11 2.47
C PHE A 100 8.28 0.93 3.42
N ASN A 101 9.13 1.96 3.54
CA ASN A 101 10.21 1.98 4.52
C ASN A 101 10.19 3.30 5.29
N TYR A 102 9.76 3.24 6.55
CA TYR A 102 9.67 4.39 7.44
C TYR A 102 10.42 4.16 8.74
N ILE A 103 10.95 5.23 9.32
CA ILE A 103 11.56 5.16 10.66
C ILE A 103 10.45 5.23 11.70
N VAL A 104 9.62 6.27 11.68
CA VAL A 104 8.47 6.43 12.56
C VAL A 104 7.21 6.53 11.72
N GLY A 105 6.22 5.67 11.96
CA GLY A 105 4.99 5.80 11.18
C GLY A 105 3.89 4.83 11.52
N ASN A 106 2.70 5.17 11.05
CA ASN A 106 1.55 4.28 11.12
C ASN A 106 1.20 3.84 9.71
N ILE A 107 1.00 2.54 9.52
CA ILE A 107 0.63 1.98 8.22
C ILE A 107 -0.68 1.24 8.41
N ARG A 108 -1.71 1.62 7.66
CA ARG A 108 -3.03 1.02 7.70
C ARG A 108 -3.41 0.48 6.33
N ILE A 109 -3.58 -0.83 6.25
CA ILE A 109 -3.98 -1.54 5.04
C ILE A 109 -5.41 -2.02 5.25
N ARG A 110 -6.31 -1.58 4.37
CA ARG A 110 -7.73 -1.94 4.38
C ARG A 110 -8.06 -2.69 3.08
N PRO A 111 -8.13 -4.02 3.11
CA PRO A 111 -8.76 -4.76 2.03
C PRO A 111 -10.27 -4.45 2.03
N ILE A 112 -10.87 -4.27 0.85
CA ILE A 112 -12.30 -4.06 0.67
C ILE A 112 -12.88 -4.92 -0.46
#